data_AF-A0A9E4FCZ4-F1
#
_entry.id   AF-A0A9E4FCZ4-F1
#
_cell.length_a   1.000
_cell.length_b   1.000
_cell.length_c   1.000
_cell.angle_alpha   90.00
_cell.angle_beta   90.00
_cell.angle_gamma   90.00
#
_symmetry.space_group_name_H-M   'P 1'
#
loop_
_entity.id
_entity.type
_entity.pdbx_description
1 polymer ?
#
loop_
_entity_poly.entity_id
_entity_poly.type
_entity_poly.pdbx_seq_one_letter_code
_entity_poly.pdbx_strand_id
1 'polypeptide(L)'
;MGLYVGLLAIVGLFVVGQWGNIQSGVRAEQAYAEIVRVKTAAEAYRSAPAQGGSYKDVSVEVLADSGYNVEPLTDGDDENVYGLDVGVVSKGDVDATITYEFNVEADCEQLVDRLTGAVGVKGTPACSGSGPYELEFDIE
;
A
#
# COMPACT_ATOMS: atom_id res chain seq x y z
N MET A 1 -50.48 33.20 -27.02
CA MET A 1 -49.31 33.30 -27.92
C MET A 1 -48.17 33.93 -27.15
N GLY A 2 -46.99 33.31 -27.14
CA GLY A 2 -45.75 33.88 -26.60
C GLY A 2 -45.06 33.03 -25.52
N LEU A 3 -44.31 32.01 -25.96
CA LEU A 3 -43.27 31.29 -25.20
C LEU A 3 -42.04 32.19 -24.97
N TYR A 4 -41.19 31.80 -23.99
CA TYR A 4 -39.71 31.74 -23.95
C TYR A 4 -39.30 31.85 -22.46
N VAL A 5 -39.27 30.75 -21.71
CA VAL A 5 -38.08 29.88 -21.50
C VAL A 5 -36.80 30.70 -21.35
N GLY A 6 -36.46 31.05 -20.10
CA GLY A 6 -35.13 31.47 -19.68
C GLY A 6 -34.62 30.50 -18.62
N LEU A 7 -34.25 29.31 -19.09
CA LEU A 7 -33.82 28.15 -18.30
C LEU A 7 -32.54 28.49 -17.50
N LEU A 8 -32.61 28.27 -16.19
CA LEU A 8 -31.45 28.01 -15.32
C LEU A 8 -30.61 26.87 -15.92
N ALA A 9 -29.37 27.12 -16.33
CA ALA A 9 -28.30 26.12 -16.37
C ALA A 9 -26.98 26.72 -16.89
N ILE A 10 -26.17 27.32 -16.01
CA ILE A 10 -24.71 27.31 -16.17
C ILE A 10 -24.11 27.02 -14.80
N VAL A 11 -24.29 25.78 -14.34
CA VAL A 11 -23.39 25.15 -13.37
C VAL A 11 -23.06 23.77 -13.93
N GLY A 12 -22.33 23.79 -15.04
CA GLY A 12 -21.91 22.58 -15.71
C GLY A 12 -20.60 22.90 -16.38
N LEU A 13 -19.51 22.74 -15.63
CA LEU A 13 -18.16 22.41 -16.07
C LEU A 13 -17.19 22.63 -14.90
N PHE A 14 -16.36 21.62 -14.60
CA PHE A 14 -15.19 21.62 -13.70
C PHE A 14 -15.36 21.29 -12.21
N VAL A 15 -16.14 20.28 -11.83
CA VAL A 15 -16.00 19.67 -10.48
C VAL A 15 -15.83 18.15 -10.53
N VAL A 16 -15.53 17.54 -11.69
CA VAL A 16 -15.35 16.07 -11.76
C VAL A 16 -13.88 15.65 -11.78
N GLY A 17 -12.95 16.55 -12.15
CA GLY A 17 -11.52 16.22 -12.19
C GLY A 17 -10.78 16.30 -10.85
N GLN A 18 -11.31 17.07 -9.88
CA GLN A 18 -10.58 17.36 -8.64
C GLN A 18 -10.82 16.31 -7.54
N TRP A 19 -11.98 15.63 -7.51
CA TRP A 19 -12.30 14.65 -6.48
C TRP A 19 -11.60 13.30 -6.69
N GLY A 20 -11.43 12.85 -7.94
CA GLY A 20 -10.69 11.63 -8.25
C GLY A 20 -9.22 11.71 -7.81
N ASN A 21 -8.56 12.85 -8.06
CA ASN A 21 -7.17 13.08 -7.63
C ASN A 21 -7.03 13.26 -6.11
N ILE A 22 -8.03 13.83 -5.43
CA ILE A 22 -8.01 13.95 -3.95
C ILE A 22 -8.18 12.57 -3.30
N GLN A 23 -9.08 11.72 -3.82
CA GLN A 23 -9.26 10.37 -3.28
C GLN A 23 -8.07 9.44 -3.57
N SER A 24 -7.47 9.50 -4.77
CA SER A 24 -6.23 8.75 -5.08
C SER A 24 -5.07 9.21 -4.17
N GLY A 25 -4.89 10.51 -3.96
CA GLY A 25 -3.86 11.01 -3.04
C GLY A 25 -4.05 10.55 -1.59
N VAL A 26 -5.29 10.52 -1.07
CA VAL A 26 -5.57 10.03 0.29
C VAL A 26 -5.30 8.52 0.40
N ARG A 27 -5.67 7.73 -0.61
CA ARG A 27 -5.40 6.28 -0.62
C ARG A 27 -3.92 5.96 -0.74
N ALA A 28 -3.16 6.72 -1.54
CA ALA A 28 -1.72 6.57 -1.62
C ALA A 28 -1.01 6.89 -0.28
N GLU A 29 -1.47 7.92 0.45
CA GLU A 29 -0.95 8.21 1.80
C GLU A 29 -1.30 7.10 2.80
N GLN A 30 -2.52 6.55 2.74
CA GLN A 30 -2.92 5.42 3.57
C GLN A 30 -2.09 4.17 3.24
N ALA A 31 -1.91 3.86 1.96
CA ALA A 31 -1.09 2.76 1.49
C ALA A 31 0.36 2.90 1.93
N TYR A 32 0.94 4.10 1.83
CA TYR A 32 2.27 4.36 2.38
C TYR A 32 2.34 4.07 3.88
N ALA A 33 1.36 4.53 4.65
CA ALA A 33 1.31 4.29 6.09
C ALA A 33 1.19 2.79 6.42
N GLU A 34 0.40 2.03 5.67
CA GLU A 34 0.31 0.57 5.79
C GLU A 34 1.64 -0.12 5.49
N ILE A 35 2.24 0.21 4.35
CA ILE A 35 3.54 -0.36 3.96
C ILE A 35 4.59 -0.11 5.04
N VAL A 36 4.64 1.09 5.61
CA VAL A 36 5.56 1.42 6.71
C VAL A 36 5.23 0.63 7.98
N ARG A 37 3.95 0.41 8.30
CA ARG A 37 3.54 -0.42 9.44
C ARG A 37 3.95 -1.87 9.26
N VAL A 38 3.64 -2.47 8.11
CA VAL A 38 4.01 -3.86 7.76
C VAL A 38 5.53 -4.03 7.83
N LYS A 39 6.28 -3.11 7.23
CA LYS A 39 7.75 -3.08 7.33
C LYS A 39 8.23 -3.01 8.78
N THR A 40 7.69 -2.09 9.57
CA THR A 40 8.09 -1.92 10.98
C THR A 40 7.74 -3.15 11.82
N ALA A 41 6.59 -3.77 11.55
CA ALA A 41 6.15 -5.00 12.19
C ALA A 41 7.09 -6.16 11.85
N ALA A 42 7.48 -6.31 10.58
CA ALA A 42 8.47 -7.29 10.16
C ALA A 42 9.82 -7.05 10.86
N GLU A 43 10.34 -5.81 10.85
CA GLU A 43 11.61 -5.47 11.51
C GLU A 43 11.55 -5.76 13.03
N ALA A 44 10.41 -5.51 13.67
CA ALA A 44 10.18 -5.83 15.07
C ALA A 44 10.08 -7.34 15.33
N TYR A 45 9.48 -8.11 14.41
CA TYR A 45 9.49 -9.57 14.43
C TYR A 45 10.91 -10.10 14.39
N ARG A 46 11.71 -9.67 13.42
CA ARG A 46 13.13 -10.04 13.31
C ARG A 46 13.93 -9.71 14.58
N SER A 47 13.66 -8.54 15.16
CA SER A 47 14.34 -8.05 16.36
C SER A 47 13.91 -8.76 17.65
N ALA A 48 12.84 -9.58 17.62
CA ALA A 48 12.38 -10.28 18.79
C ALA A 48 13.38 -11.36 19.23
N PRO A 49 13.60 -11.56 20.54
CA PRO A 49 14.57 -12.54 21.04
C PRO A 49 14.32 -13.97 20.53
N ALA A 50 13.06 -14.32 20.28
CA ALA A 50 12.67 -15.64 19.77
C ALA A 50 13.13 -15.88 18.32
N GLN A 51 13.31 -14.82 17.53
CA GLN A 51 13.66 -14.91 16.10
C GLN A 51 15.16 -14.82 15.84
N GLY A 52 15.96 -14.37 16.83
CA GLY A 52 17.41 -14.36 16.73
C GLY A 52 17.95 -13.55 15.54
N GLY A 53 17.23 -12.52 15.09
CA GLY A 53 17.61 -11.72 13.93
C GLY A 53 17.16 -12.31 12.59
N SER A 54 16.22 -13.26 12.58
CA SER A 54 15.70 -13.88 11.36
C SER A 54 14.28 -13.47 11.00
N TYR A 55 13.99 -13.40 9.69
CA TYR A 55 12.63 -13.29 9.14
C TYR A 55 11.98 -14.66 8.87
N LYS A 56 12.57 -15.76 9.33
CA LYS A 56 12.03 -17.10 9.08
C LYS A 56 10.56 -17.18 9.51
N ASP A 57 9.74 -17.79 8.64
CA ASP A 57 8.31 -18.01 8.84
C ASP A 57 7.48 -16.71 9.00
N VAL A 58 8.06 -15.54 8.66
CA VAL A 58 7.30 -14.27 8.64
C VAL A 58 6.20 -14.32 7.58
N SER A 59 5.02 -13.83 7.94
CA SER A 59 3.90 -13.52 7.06
C SER A 59 3.06 -12.41 7.67
N VAL A 60 2.21 -11.75 6.87
CA VAL A 60 1.27 -10.73 7.39
C VAL A 60 0.37 -11.32 8.48
N GLU A 61 -0.19 -12.51 8.26
CA GLU A 61 -0.98 -13.24 9.25
C GLU A 61 -0.20 -13.47 10.56
N VAL A 62 1.04 -13.93 10.49
CA VAL A 62 1.88 -14.15 11.69
C VAL A 62 2.12 -12.84 12.44
N LEU A 63 2.33 -11.73 11.72
CA LEU A 63 2.53 -10.41 12.31
C LEU A 63 1.24 -9.91 12.99
N ALA A 64 0.08 -10.13 12.37
CA ALA A 64 -1.23 -9.78 12.92
C ALA A 64 -1.53 -10.62 14.18
N ASP A 65 -1.42 -11.94 14.10
CA ASP A 65 -1.69 -12.88 15.19
C ASP A 65 -0.74 -12.71 16.39
N SER A 66 0.51 -12.33 16.12
CA SER A 66 1.53 -12.12 17.16
C SER A 66 1.46 -10.73 17.80
N GLY A 67 0.51 -9.88 17.39
CA GLY A 67 0.27 -8.57 17.99
C GLY A 67 1.25 -7.47 17.55
N TYR A 68 1.86 -7.57 16.37
CA TYR A 68 2.75 -6.54 15.82
C TYR A 68 1.99 -5.36 15.16
N ASN A 69 0.69 -5.21 15.43
CA ASN A 69 -0.19 -4.14 14.92
C ASN A 69 -0.19 -4.01 13.39
N VAL A 70 -0.23 -5.15 12.70
CA VAL A 70 -0.68 -5.20 11.31
C VAL A 70 -2.18 -5.39 11.39
N GLU A 71 -2.91 -4.28 11.43
CA GLU A 71 -4.38 -4.32 11.33
C GLU A 71 -4.75 -4.36 9.84
N PRO A 72 -5.67 -5.24 9.44
CA PRO A 72 -6.29 -5.11 8.13
C PRO A 72 -7.12 -3.83 8.07
N LEU A 73 -6.98 -3.06 6.98
CA LEU A 73 -7.87 -1.91 6.74
C LEU A 73 -9.18 -2.32 6.04
N THR A 74 -9.29 -3.57 5.58
CA THR A 74 -10.50 -4.17 5.01
C THR A 74 -10.88 -5.48 5.74
N ASP A 75 -11.64 -6.37 5.10
CA ASP A 75 -12.32 -7.49 5.76
C ASP A 75 -11.40 -8.72 5.99
N GLY A 76 -10.20 -8.77 5.38
CA GLY A 76 -9.21 -9.84 5.51
C GLY A 76 -7.87 -9.39 6.10
N ASP A 77 -7.22 -10.24 6.91
CA ASP A 77 -5.99 -9.94 7.67
C ASP A 77 -4.76 -9.61 6.79
N ASP A 78 -4.78 -10.01 5.53
CA ASP A 78 -3.77 -9.79 4.50
C ASP A 78 -4.21 -8.82 3.40
N GLU A 79 -5.30 -8.07 3.61
CA GLU A 79 -5.81 -7.10 2.66
C GLU A 79 -5.42 -5.65 3.00
N ASN A 80 -5.14 -4.85 1.97
CA ASN A 80 -4.78 -3.44 2.06
C ASN A 80 -5.95 -2.47 1.89
N VAL A 81 -5.68 -1.16 1.92
CA VAL A 81 -6.66 -0.08 1.69
C VAL A 81 -7.42 -0.17 0.35
N TYR A 82 -6.92 -0.94 -0.61
CA TYR A 82 -7.58 -1.21 -1.90
C TYR A 82 -8.41 -2.50 -1.90
N GLY A 83 -8.42 -3.26 -0.80
CA GLY A 83 -9.01 -4.60 -0.71
C GLY A 83 -8.25 -5.63 -1.53
N LEU A 84 -6.93 -5.47 -1.64
CA LEU A 84 -6.02 -6.36 -2.38
C LEU A 84 -4.93 -6.88 -1.45
N ASP A 85 -4.20 -7.90 -1.90
CA ASP A 85 -3.27 -8.64 -1.04
C ASP A 85 -2.03 -7.83 -0.64
N VAL A 86 -1.54 -8.12 0.57
CA VAL A 86 -0.25 -7.69 1.12
C VAL A 86 0.52 -8.91 1.58
N GLY A 87 1.76 -9.03 1.12
CA GLY A 87 2.63 -10.13 1.48
C GLY A 87 3.87 -9.67 2.21
N VAL A 88 4.34 -10.51 3.12
CA VAL A 88 5.72 -10.50 3.63
C VAL A 88 6.24 -11.92 3.57
N VAL A 89 7.38 -12.12 2.92
CA VAL A 89 7.99 -13.45 2.78
C VAL A 89 9.48 -13.35 3.10
N SER A 90 10.02 -14.30 3.85
CA SER A 90 11.45 -14.36 4.13
C SER A 90 12.27 -14.55 2.84
N LYS A 91 13.32 -13.74 2.67
CA LYS A 91 14.30 -13.87 1.58
C LYS A 91 15.64 -14.29 2.17
N GLY A 92 15.73 -15.57 2.54
CA GLY A 92 16.85 -16.06 3.36
C GLY A 92 16.65 -15.71 4.84
N ASP A 93 17.75 -15.71 5.60
CA ASP A 93 17.63 -15.58 7.06
C ASP A 93 17.40 -14.15 7.51
N VAL A 94 18.09 -13.17 6.90
CA VAL A 94 18.17 -11.79 7.40
C VAL A 94 17.39 -10.78 6.58
N ASP A 95 16.84 -11.17 5.42
CA ASP A 95 16.08 -10.27 4.55
C ASP A 95 14.64 -10.78 4.38
N ALA A 96 13.73 -9.89 4.02
CA ALA A 96 12.36 -10.23 3.64
C ALA A 96 11.92 -9.42 2.43
N THR A 97 11.00 -9.95 1.64
CA THR A 97 10.34 -9.25 0.53
C THR A 97 8.94 -8.88 0.97
N ILE A 98 8.57 -7.61 0.77
CA ILE A 98 7.22 -7.10 0.95
C ILE A 98 6.61 -6.92 -0.44
N THR A 99 5.40 -7.47 -0.60
CA THR A 99 4.56 -7.29 -1.78
C THR A 99 3.30 -6.52 -1.39
N TYR A 100 2.89 -5.58 -2.23
CA TYR A 100 1.69 -4.79 -1.97
C TYR A 100 0.97 -4.51 -3.29
N GLU A 101 -0.31 -4.85 -3.37
CA GLU A 101 -1.09 -4.73 -4.61
C GLU A 101 -1.88 -3.42 -4.76
N PHE A 102 -2.04 -2.97 -6.00
CA PHE A 102 -2.75 -1.74 -6.38
C PHE A 102 -3.70 -2.00 -7.54
N ASN A 103 -4.85 -1.32 -7.50
CA ASN A 103 -5.77 -1.28 -8.63
C ASN A 103 -5.33 -0.30 -9.73
N VAL A 104 -4.40 0.61 -9.42
CA VAL A 104 -4.00 1.74 -10.28
C VAL A 104 -2.48 1.84 -10.33
N GLU A 105 -1.90 1.77 -11.54
CA GLU A 105 -0.45 1.87 -11.79
C GLU A 105 0.17 3.13 -11.19
N ALA A 106 -0.52 4.27 -11.34
CA ALA A 106 -0.03 5.56 -10.88
C ALA A 106 0.13 5.62 -9.36
N ASP A 107 -0.74 4.95 -8.60
CA ASP A 107 -0.62 4.89 -7.13
C ASP A 107 0.60 4.04 -6.72
N CYS A 108 0.88 2.96 -7.45
CA CYS A 108 2.07 2.14 -7.28
C CYS A 108 3.36 2.94 -7.56
N GLU A 109 3.44 3.58 -8.74
CA GLU A 109 4.62 4.36 -9.17
C GLU A 109 4.90 5.53 -8.21
N GLN A 110 3.86 6.18 -7.68
CA GLN A 110 4.02 7.23 -6.69
C GLN A 110 4.69 6.73 -5.40
N LEU A 111 4.46 5.47 -5.02
CA LEU A 111 5.06 4.85 -3.84
C LEU A 111 6.47 4.34 -4.09
N VAL A 112 6.81 3.93 -5.31
CA VAL A 112 8.20 3.62 -5.70
C VAL A 112 9.11 4.80 -5.38
N ASP A 113 8.75 6.01 -5.81
CA ASP A 113 9.54 7.21 -5.56
C ASP A 113 9.71 7.50 -4.06
N ARG A 114 8.67 7.26 -3.25
CA ARG A 114 8.69 7.51 -1.80
C ARG A 114 9.50 6.49 -1.03
N LEU A 115 9.50 5.24 -1.47
CA LEU A 115 10.19 4.13 -0.82
C LEU A 115 11.64 4.00 -1.30
N THR A 116 11.96 4.54 -2.47
CA THR A 116 13.35 4.58 -2.98
C THR A 116 14.25 5.33 -2.00
N GLY A 117 15.21 4.63 -1.40
CA GLY A 117 16.14 5.18 -0.42
C GLY A 117 15.55 5.37 0.98
N ALA A 118 14.33 4.86 1.24
CA ALA A 118 13.80 4.78 2.59
C ALA A 118 14.66 3.85 3.45
N VAL A 119 14.82 4.19 4.74
CA VAL A 119 15.62 3.40 5.68
C VAL A 119 15.06 1.98 5.80
N GLY A 120 15.93 0.98 5.64
CA GLY A 120 15.55 -0.43 5.73
C GLY A 120 14.99 -1.01 4.43
N VAL A 121 14.85 -0.23 3.35
CA VAL A 121 14.49 -0.74 2.00
C VAL A 121 15.76 -1.01 1.20
N LYS A 122 15.84 -2.19 0.60
CA LYS A 122 16.96 -2.65 -0.23
C LYS A 122 16.66 -2.39 -1.70
N GLY A 123 17.38 -1.42 -2.26
CA GLY A 123 17.29 -1.07 -3.68
C GLY A 123 16.09 -0.17 -4.00
N THR A 124 15.81 -0.05 -5.30
CA THR A 124 14.65 0.68 -5.80
C THR A 124 13.49 -0.29 -5.94
N PRO A 125 12.35 -0.06 -5.27
CA PRO A 125 11.13 -0.84 -5.47
C PRO A 125 10.71 -0.83 -6.93
N ALA A 126 9.99 -1.87 -7.35
CA ALA A 126 9.47 -1.95 -8.70
C ALA A 126 7.97 -2.18 -8.69
N CYS A 127 7.27 -1.46 -9.56
CA CYS A 127 5.90 -1.78 -9.94
C CYS A 127 5.92 -2.77 -11.10
N SER A 128 5.11 -3.82 -10.99
CA SER A 128 4.97 -4.82 -12.03
C SER A 128 3.50 -5.23 -12.22
N GLY A 129 3.24 -6.05 -13.23
CA GLY A 129 1.90 -6.51 -13.56
C GLY A 129 1.17 -5.63 -14.58
N SER A 130 0.01 -6.11 -15.02
CA SER A 130 -0.92 -5.38 -15.89
C SER A 130 -2.33 -5.35 -15.29
N GLY A 131 -2.41 -5.42 -13.95
CA GLY A 131 -3.65 -5.46 -13.17
C GLY A 131 -3.90 -6.83 -12.51
N PRO A 132 -4.05 -6.88 -11.17
CA PRO A 132 -3.59 -5.87 -10.20
C PRO A 132 -2.10 -5.55 -10.40
N TYR A 133 -1.68 -4.34 -10.03
CA TYR A 133 -0.28 -3.91 -10.07
C TYR A 133 0.38 -4.25 -8.75
N GLU A 134 1.60 -4.78 -8.80
CA GLU A 134 2.29 -5.24 -7.60
C GLU A 134 3.55 -4.40 -7.38
N LEU A 135 3.65 -3.82 -6.19
CA LEU A 135 4.88 -3.19 -5.69
C LEU A 135 5.66 -4.22 -4.88
N GLU A 136 6.85 -4.57 -5.36
CA GLU A 136 7.77 -5.48 -4.66
C GLU A 136 9.01 -4.70 -4.19
N PHE A 137 9.40 -4.92 -2.95
CA PHE A 137 10.69 -4.45 -2.43
C PHE A 137 11.22 -5.32 -1.29
N ASP A 138 12.54 -5.34 -1.15
CA ASP A 138 13.23 -6.08 -0.10
C ASP A 138 13.50 -5.18 1.12
N ILE A 139 13.54 -5.79 2.31
CA ILE A 139 13.96 -5.17 3.57
C ILE A 139 15.04 -6.00 4.26
N GLU A 140 15.83 -5.33 5.12
CA GLU A 140 16.83 -5.96 6.01
C GLU A 140 16.35 -6.01 7.45
#